data_AF-A0A821NE90-F1
#
_entry.id   AF-A0A821NE90-F1
#
_cell.length_a   1.000
_cell.length_b   1.000
_cell.length_c   1.000
_cell.angle_alpha   90.00
_cell.angle_beta   90.00
_cell.angle_gamma   90.00
#
_symmetry.space_group_name_H-M   'P 1'
#
loop_
_entity.id
_entity.type
_entity.pdbx_description
1 polymer ?
#
loop_
_entity_poly.entity_id
_entity_poly.type
_entity_poly.pdbx_seq_one_letter_code
_entity_poly.pdbx_strand_id
1 'polypeptide(L)'
;DLIADGQFCSVCILYSIIHSIHNNINNEYTLSSVLSYATAESLAQQINELCSSFIIGRQEDPSEFLIFLLDHFKKCLTATGPSIDIDSLVTPIQRIFGLNTQFVSKCKACLLESTVENWESV
;
A
#
# COMPACT_ATOMS: atom_id res chain seq x y z
N ASP A 1 -1.21 -0.69 -21.25
CA ASP A 1 -2.55 -0.17 -20.95
C ASP A 1 -2.84 -0.13 -19.44
N LEU A 2 -2.06 0.64 -18.68
CA LEU A 2 -2.29 0.89 -17.23
C LEU A 2 -2.93 2.26 -16.96
N ILE A 3 -3.45 2.90 -18.01
CA ILE A 3 -4.17 4.17 -17.96
C ILE A 3 -5.53 3.91 -18.61
N ALA A 4 -6.34 3.05 -18.00
CA ALA A 4 -7.76 2.98 -18.33
C ALA A 4 -8.51 3.62 -17.16
N ASP A 5 -9.22 4.70 -17.48
CA ASP A 5 -10.22 5.41 -16.65
C ASP A 5 -9.79 6.56 -15.74
N GLY A 6 -8.61 7.15 -15.92
CA GLY A 6 -8.29 8.47 -15.31
C GLY A 6 -8.38 8.52 -13.78
N GLN A 7 -8.49 7.37 -13.12
CA GLN A 7 -8.50 7.24 -11.67
C GLN A 7 -7.06 7.18 -11.17
N PHE A 8 -6.80 7.87 -10.07
CA PHE A 8 -5.50 7.88 -9.43
C PHE A 8 -5.05 6.46 -9.05
N CYS A 9 -3.82 6.10 -9.42
CA CYS A 9 -3.20 4.83 -9.06
C CYS A 9 -1.89 5.06 -8.32
N SER A 10 -1.93 4.95 -6.99
CA SER A 10 -0.75 5.11 -6.13
C SER A 10 0.37 4.12 -6.48
N VAL A 11 0.05 2.91 -6.97
CA VAL A 11 1.05 1.92 -7.41
C VAL A 11 1.82 2.44 -8.61
N CYS A 12 1.13 3.02 -9.59
CA CYS A 12 1.77 3.59 -10.78
C CYS A 12 2.71 4.75 -10.42
N ILE A 13 2.27 5.65 -9.53
CA ILE A 13 3.10 6.78 -9.10
C ILE A 13 4.31 6.32 -8.30
N LEU A 14 4.12 5.40 -7.34
CA LEU A 14 5.25 4.86 -6.59
C LEU A 14 6.23 4.11 -7.52
N TYR A 15 5.72 3.36 -8.48
CA TYR A 15 6.56 2.74 -9.51
C TYR A 15 7.35 3.79 -10.29
N SER A 16 6.74 4.90 -10.71
CA SER A 16 7.44 6.00 -11.39
C SER A 16 8.51 6.65 -10.51
N ILE A 17 8.24 6.85 -9.21
CA ILE A 17 9.22 7.38 -8.25
C ILE A 17 10.40 6.42 -8.12
N ILE A 18 10.15 5.15 -7.83
CA ILE A 18 11.17 4.10 -7.67
C ILE A 18 11.98 3.96 -8.96
N HIS A 19 11.31 3.89 -10.11
CA HIS A 19 11.95 3.78 -11.42
C HIS A 19 12.81 5.00 -11.73
N SER A 20 12.36 6.20 -11.38
CA SER A 20 13.17 7.41 -11.47
C SER A 20 14.43 7.27 -10.60
N ILE A 21 14.27 7.02 -9.29
CA ILE A 21 15.38 6.86 -8.35
C ILE A 21 16.41 5.83 -8.85
N HIS A 22 15.96 4.64 -9.25
CA HIS A 22 16.85 3.57 -9.74
C HIS A 22 17.62 3.95 -11.00
N ASN A 23 17.00 4.62 -11.96
CA ASN A 23 17.69 5.03 -13.18
C ASN A 23 18.63 6.22 -12.97
N ASN A 24 18.41 6.99 -11.91
CA ASN A 24 19.22 8.16 -11.56
C ASN A 24 20.48 7.79 -10.78
N ILE A 25 20.47 6.66 -10.06
CA ILE A 25 21.67 6.13 -9.40
C ILE A 25 22.76 5.80 -10.45
N ASN A 26 22.38 5.57 -11.71
CA ASN A 26 23.28 5.21 -12.81
C ASN A 26 23.69 6.40 -13.71
N ASN A 27 23.08 7.58 -13.58
CA ASN A 27 23.34 8.76 -14.42
C ASN A 27 23.57 10.00 -13.55
N GLU A 28 24.77 10.60 -13.62
CA GLU A 28 25.15 11.79 -12.84
C GLU A 28 24.15 12.96 -13.00
N TYR A 29 23.44 13.23 -11.90
CA TYR A 29 22.77 14.45 -11.42
C TYR A 29 22.49 15.63 -12.38
N THR A 30 21.20 15.96 -12.53
CA THR A 30 20.60 17.28 -12.17
C THR A 30 19.12 17.39 -12.51
N LEU A 31 18.66 16.77 -13.60
CA LEU A 31 17.25 16.88 -14.05
C LEU A 31 16.29 15.95 -13.27
N SER A 32 16.83 14.89 -12.68
CA SER A 32 16.01 13.79 -12.20
C SER A 32 15.56 13.91 -10.74
N SER A 33 16.31 14.65 -9.91
CA SER A 33 15.88 15.01 -8.57
C SER A 33 14.64 15.90 -8.63
N VAL A 34 14.62 16.87 -9.54
CA VAL A 34 13.46 17.74 -9.81
C VAL A 34 12.24 16.91 -10.24
N LEU A 35 12.43 15.92 -11.12
CA LEU A 35 11.36 14.99 -11.51
C LEU A 35 10.87 14.13 -10.33
N SER A 36 11.78 13.65 -9.47
CA SER A 36 11.42 12.87 -8.28
C SER A 36 10.69 13.70 -7.22
N TYR A 37 11.02 14.98 -7.08
CA TYR A 37 10.31 15.90 -6.20
C TYR A 37 8.93 16.25 -6.76
N ALA A 38 8.83 16.52 -8.06
CA ALA A 38 7.55 16.78 -8.72
C ALA A 38 6.60 15.56 -8.64
N THR A 39 7.13 14.33 -8.71
CA THR A 39 6.31 13.11 -8.56
C THR A 39 5.93 12.83 -7.11
N ALA A 40 6.79 13.15 -6.14
CA ALA A 40 6.46 13.06 -4.71
C ALA A 40 5.40 14.10 -4.30
N GLU A 41 5.49 15.32 -4.83
CA GLU A 41 4.48 16.37 -4.62
C GLU A 41 3.14 15.97 -5.25
N SER A 42 3.17 15.44 -6.48
CA SER A 42 1.99 14.90 -7.16
C SER A 42 1.34 13.77 -6.35
N LEU A 43 2.14 12.87 -5.76
CA LEU A 43 1.64 11.83 -4.86
C LEU A 43 0.98 12.44 -3.62
N ALA A 44 1.62 13.41 -2.97
CA ALA A 44 1.08 14.05 -1.77
C ALA A 44 -0.24 14.79 -2.03
N GLN A 45 -0.34 15.51 -3.16
CA GLN A 45 -1.56 16.21 -3.56
C GLN A 45 -2.73 15.23 -3.78
N GLN A 46 -2.46 14.14 -4.50
CA GLN A 46 -3.47 13.14 -4.81
C GLN A 46 -3.89 12.33 -3.57
N ILE A 47 -2.97 12.06 -2.64
CA ILE A 47 -3.30 11.41 -1.37
C ILE A 47 -4.24 12.29 -0.54
N ASN A 48 -4.02 13.60 -0.51
CA ASN A 48 -4.92 14.56 0.14
C ASN A 48 -6.32 14.59 -0.53
N GLU A 49 -6.40 14.39 -1.85
CA GLU A 49 -7.70 14.28 -2.55
C GLU A 49 -8.47 13.00 -2.17
N LEU A 50 -7.76 11.90 -1.89
CA LEU A 50 -8.36 10.62 -1.53
C LEU A 50 -8.66 10.47 -0.03
N CYS A 51 -7.91 11.18 0.80
CA CYS A 51 -8.00 11.11 2.25
C CYS A 51 -7.91 12.52 2.82
N SER A 52 -9.07 13.06 3.19
CA SER A 52 -9.19 14.39 3.81
C SER A 52 -8.52 14.50 5.19
N SER A 53 -8.04 13.39 5.76
CA SER A 53 -7.31 13.39 7.03
C SER A 53 -5.88 13.92 6.90
N PHE A 54 -5.24 13.80 5.73
CA PHE A 54 -3.88 14.29 5.51
C PHE A 54 -3.90 15.74 5.04
N ILE A 55 -3.48 16.68 5.91
CA ILE A 55 -3.60 18.10 5.61
C ILE A 55 -2.27 18.63 5.04
N ILE A 56 -2.32 19.23 3.85
CA ILE A 56 -1.14 19.86 3.23
C ILE A 56 -0.51 20.88 4.17
N GLY A 57 0.82 20.77 4.36
CA GLY A 57 1.61 21.66 5.20
C GLY A 57 1.65 21.28 6.68
N ARG A 58 0.99 20.19 7.08
CA ARG A 58 1.15 19.59 8.42
C ARG A 58 2.07 18.39 8.36
N GLN A 59 2.74 18.13 9.48
CA GLN A 59 3.43 16.87 9.69
C GLN A 59 2.40 15.85 10.16
N GLU A 60 2.28 14.75 9.42
CA GLU A 60 1.31 13.68 9.67
C GLU A 60 2.01 12.44 10.22
N ASP A 61 1.24 11.50 10.76
CA ASP A 61 1.76 10.24 11.28
C ASP A 61 2.24 9.34 10.12
N PRO A 62 3.52 8.94 10.08
CA PRO A 62 4.05 8.11 9.00
C PRO A 62 3.46 6.70 8.97
N SER A 63 3.02 6.17 10.11
CA SER A 63 2.37 4.86 10.18
C SER A 63 0.95 4.92 9.62
N GLU A 64 0.19 5.97 9.91
CA GLU A 64 -1.14 6.17 9.31
C GLU A 64 -1.05 6.33 7.78
N PHE A 65 -0.07 7.11 7.32
CA PHE A 65 0.24 7.24 5.89
C PHE A 65 0.59 5.90 5.23
N LEU A 66 1.41 5.08 5.89
CA LEU A 66 1.78 3.77 5.36
C LEU A 66 0.57 2.83 5.27
N ILE A 67 -0.26 2.77 6.31
CA ILE A 67 -1.49 1.95 6.32
C ILE A 67 -2.42 2.37 5.19
N PHE A 68 -2.64 3.68 5.03
CA PHE A 68 -3.44 4.23 3.94
C PHE A 68 -2.90 3.80 2.57
N LEU A 69 -1.59 3.91 2.36
CA LEU A 69 -0.94 3.55 1.11
C LEU A 69 -1.08 2.05 0.80
N LEU A 70 -0.89 1.18 1.80
CA LEU A 70 -1.03 -0.28 1.65
C LEU A 70 -2.47 -0.69 1.34
N ASP A 71 -3.47 -0.07 1.98
CA ASP A 71 -4.88 -0.30 1.67
C ASP A 71 -5.22 0.14 0.24
N HIS A 72 -4.69 1.30 -0.18
CA HIS A 72 -4.90 1.78 -1.54
C HIS A 72 -4.19 0.88 -2.58
N PHE A 73 -2.99 0.35 -2.29
CA PHE A 73 -2.33 -0.65 -3.13
C PHE A 73 -3.14 -1.93 -3.28
N LYS A 74 -3.74 -2.41 -2.19
CA LYS A 74 -4.62 -3.58 -2.24
C LYS A 74 -5.77 -3.37 -3.24
N LYS A 75 -6.38 -2.18 -3.25
CA LYS A 75 -7.44 -1.82 -4.22
C LYS A 75 -6.91 -1.76 -5.65
N CYS A 76 -5.78 -1.09 -5.88
CA CYS A 76 -5.20 -0.99 -7.22
C CYS A 76 -4.80 -2.36 -7.80
N LEU A 77 -4.20 -3.24 -6.99
CA LEU A 77 -3.67 -4.53 -7.44
C LEU A 77 -4.75 -5.61 -7.59
N THR A 78 -5.84 -5.52 -6.84
CA THR A 78 -6.99 -6.43 -7.00
C THR A 78 -7.77 -6.16 -8.28
N ALA A 79 -7.78 -4.92 -8.77
CA ALA A 79 -8.43 -4.54 -10.03
C ALA A 79 -7.71 -5.05 -11.29
N THR A 80 -6.42 -5.42 -11.19
CA THR A 80 -5.56 -5.73 -12.36
C THR A 80 -5.25 -7.21 -12.57
N GLY A 81 -5.74 -8.11 -11.72
CA GLY A 81 -5.42 -9.54 -11.79
C GLY A 81 -6.29 -10.30 -12.80
N PRO A 82 -5.72 -11.20 -13.65
CA PRO A 82 -6.53 -12.19 -14.34
C PRO A 82 -7.18 -13.08 -13.28
N SER A 83 -8.46 -13.43 -13.45
CA SER A 83 -9.25 -14.34 -12.62
C SER A 83 -8.38 -15.23 -11.73
N ILE A 84 -8.12 -14.76 -10.51
CA ILE A 84 -7.18 -15.36 -9.59
C ILE A 84 -7.70 -16.74 -9.24
N ASP A 85 -6.79 -17.72 -9.24
CA ASP A 85 -6.94 -19.03 -8.64
C ASP A 85 -7.79 -18.92 -7.37
N ILE A 86 -9.05 -19.37 -7.45
CA ILE A 86 -10.11 -19.07 -6.46
C ILE A 86 -9.70 -19.56 -5.05
N ASP A 87 -8.72 -20.46 -5.00
CA ASP A 87 -8.15 -21.04 -3.78
C ASP A 87 -7.14 -20.11 -3.06
N SER A 88 -6.72 -18.99 -3.66
CA SER A 88 -5.83 -18.00 -3.02
C SER A 88 -6.52 -16.66 -2.84
N LEU A 89 -7.34 -16.53 -1.79
CA LEU A 89 -7.95 -15.27 -1.32
C LEU A 89 -6.94 -14.19 -0.85
N VAL A 90 -5.65 -14.38 -1.11
CA VAL A 90 -4.55 -13.55 -0.58
C VAL A 90 -4.06 -12.60 -1.65
N THR A 91 -4.33 -11.31 -1.46
CA THR A 91 -3.83 -10.22 -2.32
C THR A 91 -2.30 -10.14 -2.30
N PRO A 92 -1.63 -9.59 -3.33
CA PRO A 92 -0.17 -9.43 -3.32
C PRO A 92 0.35 -8.69 -2.07
N ILE A 93 -0.38 -7.69 -1.58
CA ILE A 93 -0.06 -6.98 -0.33
C ILE A 93 -0.12 -7.91 0.87
N GLN A 94 -1.16 -8.73 0.99
CA GLN A 94 -1.26 -9.73 2.07
C GLN A 94 -0.20 -10.83 1.96
N ARG A 95 0.30 -11.16 0.77
CA ARG A 95 1.40 -12.13 0.63
C ARG A 95 2.74 -11.57 1.13
N ILE A 96 2.97 -10.28 0.96
CA ILE A 96 4.25 -9.62 1.32
C ILE A 96 4.22 -9.14 2.76
N PHE A 97 3.13 -8.50 3.18
CA PHE A 97 3.00 -7.83 4.47
C PHE A 97 1.98 -8.48 5.40
N GLY A 98 1.17 -9.43 4.95
CA GLY A 98 0.14 -10.04 5.78
C GLY A 98 0.73 -10.96 6.86
N LEU A 99 0.01 -11.04 7.97
CA LEU A 99 0.33 -11.93 9.08
C LEU A 99 -0.80 -12.94 9.25
N ASN A 100 -0.43 -14.20 9.47
CA ASN A 100 -1.37 -15.21 9.96
C ASN A 100 -1.29 -15.23 11.48
N THR A 101 -2.37 -14.85 12.14
CA THR A 101 -2.45 -14.78 13.60
C THR A 101 -3.33 -15.91 14.12
N GLN A 102 -2.84 -16.60 15.14
CA GLN A 102 -3.60 -17.62 15.84
C GLN A 102 -3.92 -17.12 17.25
N PHE A 103 -5.20 -16.87 17.50
CA PHE A 103 -5.70 -16.45 18.79
C PHE A 103 -6.18 -17.67 19.56
N VAL A 104 -5.57 -17.91 20.72
CA VAL A 104 -6.00 -18.95 21.65
C VAL A 104 -6.63 -18.28 22.87
N SER A 105 -7.92 -18.50 23.08
CA SER A 105 -8.61 -18.04 24.28
C SER A 105 -8.92 -19.22 25.19
N LYS A 106 -8.49 -19.11 26.45
CA LYS A 106 -8.71 -20.12 27.48
C LYS A 106 -9.60 -19.57 28.59
N CYS A 107 -10.71 -20.25 28.85
CA CYS A 107 -11.54 -19.93 30.01
C CYS A 107 -10.83 -20.37 31.30
N LYS A 108 -10.60 -19.43 32.22
CA LYS A 108 -9.95 -19.75 33.51
C LYS A 108 -10.81 -20.63 34.42
N ALA A 109 -12.13 -20.60 34.27
CA ALA A 109 -13.06 -21.31 35.16
C ALA A 109 -13.28 -22.78 34.75
N CYS A 110 -13.50 -23.04 33.45
CA CYS A 110 -13.76 -24.39 32.94
C CYS A 110 -12.58 -24.99 32.14
N LEU A 111 -11.47 -24.25 32.01
CA LEU A 111 -10.25 -24.65 31.28
C LEU A 111 -10.45 -25.00 29.80
N LEU A 112 -11.63 -24.74 29.24
CA LEU A 112 -11.92 -24.87 27.82
C LEU A 112 -11.08 -23.87 27.02
N GLU A 113 -10.45 -24.37 25.97
CA GLU A 113 -9.66 -23.61 25.01
C GLU A 113 -10.42 -23.53 23.69
N SER A 114 -10.41 -22.35 23.09
CA SER A 114 -10.87 -22.15 21.72
C SER A 114 -9.79 -21.43 20.93
N THR A 115 -9.55 -21.91 19.72
CA THR A 115 -8.55 -21.38 18.80
C THR A 115 -9.24 -20.78 17.60
N VAL A 116 -8.84 -19.57 17.24
CA VAL A 116 -9.32 -18.85 16.04
C VAL A 116 -8.10 -18.45 15.23
N GLU A 117 -8.11 -18.76 13.94
CA GLU A 117 -7.08 -18.33 12.98
C GLU A 117 -7.62 -17.18 12.14
N ASN A 118 -6.87 -16.07 12.10
CA ASN A 118 -7.24 -14.87 11.36
C ASN A 118 -6.07 -14.41 10.49
N TRP A 119 -6.38 -14.11 9.23
CA TRP A 119 -5.46 -13.44 8.33
C TRP A 119 -5.65 -11.92 8.44
N GLU A 120 -4.63 -11.24 8.94
CA GLU A 120 -4.63 -9.80 9.09
C GLU A 120 -3.71 -9.17 8.03
N SER A 121 -4.17 -8.06 7.45
CA SER A 121 -3.31 -7.19 6.64
C SER A 121 -2.68 -6.20 7.62
N VAL A 122 -1.35 -6.08 7.63
CA VAL A 122 -0.63 -5.08 8.43
C VAL A 122 -1.00 -3.68 7.97
#